data_AF-H9U8V7-F1
#
_entry.id   AF-H9U8V7-F1
#
_cell.length_a   1.000
_cell.length_b   1.000
_cell.length_c   1.000
_cell.angle_alpha   90.00
_cell.angle_beta   90.00
_cell.angle_gamma   90.00
#
_symmetry.space_group_name_H-M   'P 1'
#
loop_
_entity.id
_entity.type
_entity.pdbx_description
1 polymer ?
#
loop_
_entity_poly.entity_id
_entity_poly.type
_entity_poly.pdbx_seq_one_letter_code
_entity_poly.pdbx_strand_id
1 'polypeptide(L)'
;YRWNPEKASDKPQMQEYSVNLNECGPMVLDALIKIKNEMDSTLTFRRSCREGICGSCAMNIGGVNTLACITNIDTNLSKTTKIYPLPHMYVV
;
A
#
# COMPACT_ATOMS: atom_id res chain seq x y z
N TYR A 1 -6.16 -1.73 -2.86
CA TYR A 1 -7.57 -1.43 -2.53
C TYR A 1 -7.79 0.07 -2.58
N ARG A 2 -8.89 0.54 -3.17
CA ARG A 2 -9.29 1.95 -3.26
C ARG A 2 -10.77 2.08 -2.93
N TRP A 3 -11.09 3.10 -2.15
CA TRP A 3 -12.46 3.54 -1.88
C TRP A 3 -12.42 5.03 -1.54
N ASN A 4 -13.43 5.79 -1.96
CA ASN A 4 -13.53 7.21 -1.69
C ASN A 4 -14.89 7.52 -1.02
N PRO A 5 -14.91 7.97 0.25
CA PRO A 5 -16.14 8.29 0.98
C PRO A 5 -16.92 9.47 0.40
N GLU A 6 -16.25 10.41 -0.30
CA GLU A 6 -16.89 11.61 -0.86
C GLU A 6 -17.73 11.28 -2.10
N LYS A 7 -17.46 10.15 -2.74
CA LYS A 7 -18.20 9.67 -3.91
C LYS A 7 -19.24 8.66 -3.46
N ALA A 8 -20.44 9.15 -3.15
CA ALA A 8 -21.54 8.36 -2.56
C ALA A 8 -21.92 7.06 -3.32
N SER A 9 -21.62 6.95 -4.61
CA SER A 9 -21.91 5.76 -5.43
C SER A 9 -20.71 4.83 -5.65
N ASP A 10 -19.53 5.18 -5.12
CA ASP A 10 -18.29 4.49 -5.44
C ASP A 10 -18.15 3.21 -4.61
N LYS A 11 -17.90 2.09 -5.29
CA LYS A 11 -17.68 0.80 -4.65
C LYS A 11 -16.19 0.58 -4.46
N PRO A 12 -15.77 -0.17 -3.42
CA PRO A 12 -14.39 -0.58 -3.29
C PRO A 12 -13.86 -1.28 -4.54
N GLN A 13 -12.69 -0.87 -4.99
CA GLN A 13 -12.07 -1.41 -6.20
C GLN A 13 -10.58 -1.69 -6.02
N MET A 14 -10.04 -2.54 -6.89
CA MET A 14 -8.60 -2.78 -7.00
C MET A 14 -8.08 -1.95 -8.15
N GLN A 15 -6.99 -1.22 -7.89
CA GLN A 15 -6.26 -0.46 -8.89
C GLN A 15 -4.84 -0.99 -8.93
N GLU A 16 -4.33 -1.14 -10.14
CA GLU A 16 -2.99 -1.66 -10.41
C GLU A 16 -2.01 -0.51 -10.66
N TYR A 17 -0.78 -0.68 -10.18
CA TYR A 17 0.31 0.26 -10.36
C TYR A 17 1.57 -0.52 -10.74
N SER A 18 2.23 -0.11 -11.82
CA SER A 18 3.52 -0.66 -12.22
C SER A 18 4.63 0.23 -11.69
N VAL A 19 5.50 -0.33 -10.84
CA VAL A 19 6.61 0.40 -10.22
C VAL A 19 7.94 -0.19 -10.70
N ASN A 20 8.85 0.67 -11.13
CA ASN A 20 10.23 0.28 -11.46
C ASN A 20 11.01 0.01 -10.16
N LEU A 21 11.35 -1.25 -9.90
CA LEU A 21 12.06 -1.66 -8.68
C LEU A 21 13.51 -1.15 -8.61
N ASN A 22 14.14 -0.83 -9.74
CA ASN A 22 15.49 -0.26 -9.76
C ASN A 22 15.53 1.20 -9.27
N GLU A 23 14.38 1.87 -9.24
CA GLU A 23 14.21 3.27 -8.83
C GLU A 23 13.32 3.38 -7.58
N CYS A 24 13.20 2.29 -6.82
CA CYS A 24 12.37 2.19 -5.63
C CYS A 24 13.20 1.61 -4.47
N GLY A 25 12.89 2.05 -3.25
CA GLY A 25 13.42 1.40 -2.05
C GLY A 25 12.92 -0.04 -1.92
N PRO A 26 13.57 -0.86 -1.07
CA PRO A 26 13.31 -2.30 -0.98
C PRO A 26 11.99 -2.65 -0.27
N MET A 27 11.40 -1.71 0.47
CA MET A 27 10.22 -1.97 1.30
C MET A 27 8.93 -1.60 0.57
N VAL A 28 7.83 -2.27 0.90
CA VAL A 28 6.51 -1.99 0.33
C VAL A 28 6.08 -0.54 0.62
N LEU A 29 6.44 0.03 1.77
CA LEU A 29 6.18 1.45 2.04
C LEU A 29 6.89 2.38 1.05
N ASP A 30 8.09 2.04 0.58
CA ASP A 30 8.82 2.84 -0.41
C ASP A 30 8.06 2.87 -1.73
N ALA A 31 7.54 1.73 -2.17
CA ALA A 31 6.69 1.63 -3.36
C ALA A 31 5.39 2.45 -3.20
N LEU A 32 4.72 2.37 -2.05
CA LEU A 32 3.51 3.15 -1.78
C LEU A 32 3.76 4.66 -1.82
N ILE A 33 4.90 5.12 -1.27
CA ILE A 33 5.31 6.52 -1.31
C ILE A 33 5.65 6.95 -2.74
N LYS A 34 6.38 6.12 -3.50
CA LYS A 34 6.72 6.39 -4.90
C LYS A 34 5.46 6.53 -5.75
N ILE A 35 4.50 5.61 -5.62
CA ILE A 35 3.20 5.70 -6.30
C ILE A 35 2.50 7.02 -5.94
N LYS A 36 2.44 7.36 -4.65
CA LYS A 36 1.77 8.60 -4.22
C LYS A 36 2.43 9.86 -4.78
N ASN A 37 3.76 9.89 -4.83
CA ASN A 37 4.50 11.08 -5.23
C ASN A 37 4.58 11.26 -6.75
N GLU A 38 4.68 10.15 -7.50
CA GLU A 38 5.04 10.19 -8.91
C GLU A 38 3.90 9.74 -9.85
N MET A 39 2.89 9.02 -9.35
CA MET A 39 1.86 8.39 -10.20
C MET A 39 0.43 8.81 -9.83
N ASP A 40 0.05 8.72 -8.55
CA ASP A 40 -1.28 9.05 -8.06
C ASP A 40 -1.24 9.63 -6.63
N SER A 41 -1.30 10.96 -6.54
CA SER A 41 -1.33 11.68 -5.27
C SER A 41 -2.58 11.44 -4.44
N THR A 42 -3.64 10.84 -5.00
CA THR A 42 -4.87 10.48 -4.29
C THR A 42 -4.78 9.13 -3.56
N LEU A 43 -3.68 8.37 -3.74
CA LEU A 43 -3.41 7.18 -2.94
C LEU A 43 -3.17 7.59 -1.47
N THR A 44 -3.95 7.02 -0.55
CA THR A 44 -3.94 7.43 0.87
C THR A 44 -3.68 6.25 1.79
N PHE A 45 -2.75 6.43 2.72
CA PHE A 45 -2.35 5.45 3.73
C PHE A 45 -1.68 6.14 4.92
N ARG A 46 -1.64 5.46 6.08
CA ARG A 46 -0.96 5.96 7.29
C ARG A 46 0.50 5.52 7.33
N ARG A 47 1.38 6.42 7.75
CA ARG A 47 2.83 6.18 7.94
C ARG A 47 3.46 7.24 8.84
N SER A 48 4.51 6.86 9.58
CA SER A 48 5.31 7.79 10.39
C SER A 48 6.78 7.36 10.51
N CYS A 49 7.11 6.41 11.41
CA CYS A 49 8.49 6.10 11.82
C CYS A 49 9.40 5.43 10.78
N ARG A 50 8.82 4.73 9.79
CA ARG A 50 9.55 4.01 8.73
C ARG A 50 10.46 2.84 9.18
N GLU A 51 10.51 2.54 10.48
CA GLU A 51 11.43 1.52 11.05
C GLU A 51 10.69 0.47 11.90
N GLY A 52 9.36 0.41 11.78
CA GLY A 52 8.54 -0.64 12.42
C GLY A 52 8.14 -0.38 13.87
N ILE A 53 8.51 0.75 14.47
CA ILE A 53 8.24 1.00 15.90
C ILE A 53 6.85 1.59 16.20
N CYS A 54 6.31 2.45 15.34
CA CYS A 54 5.05 3.18 15.64
C CYS A 54 3.76 2.43 15.26
N GLY A 55 3.84 1.34 14.49
CA GLY A 55 2.68 0.59 14.00
C GLY A 55 1.76 1.30 12.99
N SER A 56 2.00 2.56 12.62
CA SER A 56 1.07 3.34 11.78
C SER A 56 0.80 2.77 10.38
N CYS A 57 1.74 2.00 9.82
CA CYS A 57 1.64 1.44 8.46
C CYS A 57 1.19 -0.02 8.43
N ALA A 58 0.41 -0.44 9.43
CA ALA A 58 -0.21 -1.76 9.47
C ALA A 58 -1.25 -1.91 8.36
N MET A 59 -1.11 -2.97 7.55
CA MET A 59 -2.02 -3.30 6.45
C MET A 59 -1.86 -4.77 6.06
N ASN A 60 -2.72 -5.29 5.19
CA ASN A 60 -2.61 -6.63 4.66
C ASN A 60 -1.83 -6.61 3.34
N ILE A 61 -0.69 -7.28 3.29
CA ILE A 61 0.22 -7.35 2.14
C ILE A 61 0.38 -8.82 1.77
N GLY A 62 0.00 -9.17 0.54
CA GLY A 62 0.11 -10.55 0.06
C GLY A 62 -0.73 -11.55 0.86
N GLY A 63 -1.79 -11.11 1.53
CA GLY A 63 -2.62 -11.95 2.40
C GLY A 63 -2.21 -11.95 3.87
N VAL A 64 -1.07 -11.35 4.23
CA VAL A 64 -0.56 -11.33 5.61
C VAL A 64 -0.66 -9.93 6.21
N ASN A 65 -1.13 -9.82 7.45
CA ASN A 65 -1.12 -8.57 8.19
C ASN A 65 0.30 -8.27 8.67
N THR A 66 0.86 -7.15 8.24
CA THR A 66 2.24 -6.77 8.53
C THR A 66 2.39 -5.24 8.47
N LEU A 67 3.60 -4.75 8.74
CA LEU A 67 3.98 -3.35 8.63
C LEU A 67 4.66 -3.10 7.28
N ALA A 68 4.10 -2.20 6.47
CA ALA A 68 4.61 -1.94 5.13
C ALA A 68 6.07 -1.46 5.11
N CYS A 69 6.54 -0.79 6.17
CA CYS A 69 7.89 -0.23 6.24
C CYS A 69 9.01 -1.25 6.50
N ILE A 70 8.67 -2.47 6.90
CA ILE A 70 9.64 -3.56 7.14
C ILE A 70 9.29 -4.81 6.33
N THR A 71 8.35 -4.68 5.40
CA THR A 71 7.96 -5.77 4.49
C THR A 71 8.69 -5.54 3.17
N ASN A 72 9.57 -6.46 2.80
CA ASN A 72 10.28 -6.41 1.51
C ASN A 72 9.30 -6.57 0.35
N ILE A 73 9.59 -5.88 -0.76
CA ILE A 73 8.91 -6.10 -2.02
C ILE A 73 9.30 -7.49 -2.57
N ASP A 74 8.33 -8.26 -3.06
CA ASP A 74 8.61 -9.50 -3.79
C ASP A 74 9.25 -9.14 -5.14
N THR A 75 10.49 -9.59 -5.35
CA THR A 75 11.25 -9.31 -6.58
C THR A 75 10.85 -10.22 -7.74
N ASN A 76 9.96 -11.20 -7.52
CA ASN A 76 9.38 -12.00 -8.57
C ASN A 76 8.34 -11.21 -9.38
N LEU A 77 8.78 -10.63 -10.49
CA LEU A 77 7.96 -9.80 -11.39
C LEU A 77 6.77 -10.53 -12.03
N SER A 78 6.70 -11.86 -11.97
CA SER A 78 5.54 -12.62 -12.45
C SER A 78 4.35 -12.59 -11.48
N LYS A 79 4.52 -12.03 -10.28
CA LYS A 79 3.50 -11.95 -9.24
C LYS A 79 3.11 -10.52 -8.94
N THR A 80 1.80 -10.26 -8.88
CA THR A 80 1.27 -8.99 -8.42
C THR A 80 1.04 -9.04 -6.90
N THR A 81 1.71 -8.18 -6.14
CA THR A 81 1.47 -8.02 -4.70
C THR A 81 0.13 -7.31 -4.46
N LYS A 82 -0.80 -8.00 -3.79
CA LYS A 82 -2.09 -7.40 -3.40
C LYS A 82 -1.95 -6.71 -2.05
N ILE A 83 -2.50 -5.49 -1.97
CA ILE A 83 -2.49 -4.67 -0.75
C ILE A 83 -3.93 -4.27 -0.38
N TYR A 84 -4.31 -4.57 0.85
CA TYR A 84 -5.60 -4.25 1.45
C TYR A 84 -5.43 -3.54 2.81
N PRO A 85 -6.45 -2.81 3.28
CA PRO A 85 -6.53 -2.38 4.68
C PRO A 85 -6.51 -3.57 5.64
N LEU A 86 -6.45 -3.28 6.94
CA LEU A 86 -6.60 -4.33 7.95
C LEU A 86 -7.97 -5.05 7.79
N PRO A 87 -8.01 -6.40 7.83
CA PRO A 87 -9.24 -7.15 7.62
C PRO A 87 -10.33 -6.81 8.65
N HIS A 88 -11.59 -6.89 8.22
CA HIS A 88 -12.78 -6.68 9.07
C HIS A 88 -12.83 -5.33 9.82
N MET A 89 -12.17 -4.30 9.29
CA MET A 89 -12.27 -2.93 9.81
C MET A 89 -13.05 -2.03 8.85
N TYR A 90 -13.74 -1.02 9.39
CA TYR A 90 -14.30 0.06 8.58
C TYR A 90 -13.17 0.85 7.92
N VAL A 91 -13.24 1.01 6.61
CA VAL A 91 -12.33 1.86 5.84
C VAL A 91 -12.84 3.29 5.94
N VAL A 92 -11.93 4.23 6.24
CA VAL A 92 -12.20 5.66 6.37
C VAL A 92 -11.87 6.36 5.06
#